data_AF-A0AAV5TMJ4-F1
#
_entry.id   AF-A0AAV5TMJ4-F1
#
_cell.length_a   1.000
_cell.length_b   1.000
_cell.length_c   1.000
_cell.angle_alpha   90.00
_cell.angle_beta   90.00
_cell.angle_gamma   90.00
#
_symmetry.space_group_name_H-M   'P 1'
#
loop_
_entity.id
_entity.type
_entity.pdbx_description
1 polymer ?
#
loop_
_entity_poly.entity_id
_entity_poly.type
_entity_poly.pdbx_seq_one_letter_code
_entity_poly.pdbx_strand_id
1 'polypeptide(L)'
;MMRFHGPLNSHFFQCVYIANYGTSFPLLSAHFVYRALTPQFSLHFRKFLTITIGVTLIMAGLWFDAYSKYTKHLRSFRFFVGFVSFSADEESKVITRPLMRGREWSPVVHTDETEELYVVGTYWANGTFNGIRWKCFGGATILVLIMVTIYGKIITSSVIIVRFLKTNAKSVSSIRLQRQLFRCLVSTIFPMLTAYFPAAYCIFAPILGFSWPPISIMPNFCVMHPVFDGAVVLLTVTEYKKSLIRLLLCGGRGIQSLNTPTSSLSNGSRNR
;
A
#
# COMPACT_ATOMS: atom_id res chain seq x y z
N MET A 1 4.61 32.82 15.92
CA MET A 1 4.56 31.35 15.98
C MET A 1 5.14 30.81 14.68
N MET A 2 6.43 30.47 14.64
CA MET A 2 7.07 29.92 13.44
C MET A 2 6.58 28.48 13.25
N ARG A 3 5.82 28.23 12.19
CA ARG A 3 5.44 26.88 11.78
C ARG A 3 6.30 26.52 10.58
N PHE A 4 7.29 25.67 10.81
CA PHE A 4 8.19 25.16 9.78
C PHE A 4 7.40 24.27 8.81
N HIS A 5 7.32 24.69 7.55
CA HIS A 5 7.16 23.75 6.45
C HIS A 5 8.52 23.04 6.30
N GLY A 6 8.55 21.72 6.45
CA GLY A 6 9.75 20.96 6.12
C GLY A 6 10.12 21.17 4.64
N PRO A 7 11.39 20.98 4.24
CA PRO A 7 11.87 21.26 2.88
C PRO A 7 11.28 20.34 1.79
N LEU A 8 10.31 19.49 2.13
CA LEU A 8 9.78 18.43 1.28
C LEU A 8 8.35 18.75 0.85
N ASN A 9 8.14 18.78 -0.47
CA ASN A 9 6.87 19.08 -1.14
C ASN A 9 5.82 17.98 -0.84
N SER A 10 4.55 18.34 -0.59
CA SER A 10 3.49 17.36 -0.34
C SER A 10 3.21 16.47 -1.55
N HIS A 11 3.45 16.96 -2.78
CA HIS A 11 3.40 16.14 -4.00
C HIS A 11 4.43 15.00 -3.95
N PHE A 12 5.64 15.27 -3.45
CA PHE A 12 6.66 14.24 -3.30
C PHE A 12 6.19 13.17 -2.30
N PHE A 13 5.68 13.57 -1.14
CA PHE A 13 5.14 12.62 -0.17
C PHE A 13 3.93 11.85 -0.69
N GLN A 14 3.07 12.48 -1.48
CA GLN A 14 1.95 11.78 -2.12
C GLN A 14 2.45 10.78 -3.17
N CYS A 15 3.45 11.12 -3.97
CA CYS A 15 4.08 10.16 -4.88
C CYS A 15 4.71 8.99 -4.13
N VAL A 16 5.46 9.26 -3.05
CA VAL A 16 6.02 8.22 -2.18
C VAL A 16 4.91 7.37 -1.56
N TYR A 17 3.84 7.99 -1.09
CA TYR A 17 2.68 7.30 -0.51
C TYR A 17 2.02 6.39 -1.55
N ILE A 18 1.67 6.93 -2.71
CA ILE A 18 1.03 6.19 -3.81
C ILE A 18 1.94 5.08 -4.33
N ALA A 19 3.25 5.31 -4.44
CA ALA A 19 4.19 4.29 -4.89
C ALA A 19 4.38 3.18 -3.86
N ASN A 20 4.45 3.52 -2.57
CA ASN A 20 4.49 2.54 -1.49
C ASN A 20 3.22 1.69 -1.48
N TYR A 21 2.06 2.31 -1.71
CA TYR A 21 0.79 1.63 -1.92
C TYR A 21 0.81 0.71 -3.15
N GLY A 22 1.19 1.27 -4.30
CA GLY A 22 1.22 0.57 -5.58
C GLY A 22 2.19 -0.61 -5.62
N THR A 23 3.16 -0.65 -4.70
CA THR A 23 4.11 -1.78 -4.57
C THR A 23 3.71 -2.77 -3.48
N SER A 24 3.29 -2.28 -2.31
CA SER A 24 2.94 -3.12 -1.16
C SER A 24 1.76 -4.04 -1.46
N PHE A 25 0.73 -3.54 -2.15
CA PHE A 25 -0.48 -4.30 -2.47
C PHE A 25 -0.26 -5.48 -3.42
N PRO A 26 0.39 -5.28 -4.60
CA PRO A 26 0.74 -6.39 -5.47
C PRO A 26 1.66 -7.40 -4.79
N LEU A 27 2.65 -6.94 -4.00
CA LEU A 27 3.56 -7.83 -3.29
C LEU A 27 2.82 -8.72 -2.27
N LEU A 28 1.91 -8.12 -1.49
CA LEU A 28 1.08 -8.84 -0.54
C LEU A 28 0.20 -9.88 -1.24
N SER A 29 -0.48 -9.47 -2.31
CA SER A 29 -1.32 -10.36 -3.13
C SER A 29 -0.50 -11.52 -3.72
N ALA A 30 0.66 -11.22 -4.30
CA ALA A 30 1.59 -12.19 -4.86
C ALA A 30 2.00 -13.23 -3.82
N HIS A 31 2.28 -12.80 -2.59
CA HIS A 31 2.66 -13.69 -1.50
C HIS A 31 1.54 -14.63 -1.06
N PHE A 32 0.28 -14.17 -1.03
CA PHE A 32 -0.88 -15.04 -0.75
C PHE A 32 -1.14 -16.03 -1.90
N VAL A 33 -1.11 -15.55 -3.15
CA VAL A 33 -1.27 -16.39 -4.33
C VAL A 33 -0.15 -17.44 -4.40
N TYR A 34 1.08 -17.03 -4.12
CA TYR A 34 2.22 -17.95 -4.01
C TYR A 34 1.92 -19.10 -3.05
N ARG A 35 1.51 -18.79 -1.82
CA ARG A 35 1.23 -19.82 -0.81
C ARG A 35 0.08 -20.73 -1.20
N ALA A 36 -0.91 -20.21 -1.93
CA ALA A 36 -2.01 -21.02 -2.45
C ALA A 36 -1.55 -21.99 -3.56
N LEU A 37 -0.61 -21.56 -4.42
CA LEU A 37 -0.16 -22.32 -5.59
C LEU A 37 1.04 -23.24 -5.32
N THR A 38 1.84 -22.96 -4.29
CA THR A 38 3.07 -23.73 -3.96
C THR A 38 2.82 -25.24 -3.87
N PRO A 39 1.72 -25.73 -3.26
CA PRO A 39 1.47 -27.17 -3.17
C PRO A 39 1.15 -27.84 -4.53
N GLN A 40 0.78 -27.07 -5.55
CA GLN A 40 0.24 -27.61 -6.81
C GLN A 40 1.18 -27.41 -8.01
N PHE A 41 2.02 -26.36 -8.05
CA PHE A 41 2.74 -26.00 -9.29
C PHE A 41 4.15 -25.42 -9.07
N SER A 42 5.12 -26.26 -8.71
CA SER A 42 6.51 -25.81 -8.43
C SER A 42 7.24 -25.17 -9.62
N LEU A 43 6.93 -25.59 -10.86
CA LEU A 43 7.66 -25.16 -12.07
C LEU A 43 7.06 -23.92 -12.75
N HIS A 44 5.73 -23.78 -12.75
CA HIS A 44 5.04 -22.59 -13.27
C HIS A 44 5.17 -21.38 -12.31
N PHE A 45 5.56 -21.65 -11.06
CA PHE A 45 5.73 -20.66 -10.02
C PHE A 45 6.79 -19.60 -10.35
N ARG A 46 7.98 -19.98 -10.84
CA ARG A 46 9.04 -19.01 -11.16
C ARG A 46 8.56 -17.99 -12.20
N LYS A 47 7.81 -18.45 -13.21
CA LYS A 47 7.22 -17.59 -14.23
C LYS A 47 6.20 -16.62 -13.63
N PHE A 48 5.29 -17.11 -12.78
CA PHE A 48 4.29 -16.27 -12.12
C PHE A 48 4.92 -15.20 -11.22
N LEU A 49 5.94 -15.57 -10.43
CA LEU A 49 6.65 -14.63 -9.57
C LEU A 49 7.38 -13.56 -10.39
N THR A 50 8.11 -13.95 -11.44
CA THR A 50 8.78 -13.00 -12.35
C THR A 50 7.79 -12.06 -13.02
N ILE A 51 6.65 -12.56 -13.48
CA ILE A 51 5.58 -11.72 -14.05
C ILE A 51 5.04 -10.76 -12.98
N THR A 52 4.80 -11.23 -11.76
CA THR A 52 4.22 -10.38 -10.72
C THR A 52 5.19 -9.30 -10.26
N ILE A 53 6.48 -9.63 -10.10
CA ILE A 53 7.53 -8.65 -9.82
C ILE A 53 7.66 -7.67 -11.00
N GLY A 54 7.66 -8.16 -12.23
CA GLY A 54 7.71 -7.33 -13.44
C GLY A 54 6.55 -6.35 -13.52
N VAL A 55 5.31 -6.81 -13.31
CA VAL A 55 4.12 -5.96 -13.24
C VAL A 55 4.21 -4.97 -12.09
N THR A 56 4.69 -5.38 -10.91
CA THR A 56 4.85 -4.49 -9.76
C THR A 56 5.89 -3.40 -10.03
N LEU A 57 7.01 -3.73 -10.67
CA LEU A 57 8.04 -2.78 -11.06
C LEU A 57 7.58 -1.85 -12.18
N ILE A 58 6.85 -2.36 -13.17
CA ILE A 58 6.23 -1.54 -14.22
C ILE A 58 5.25 -0.57 -13.60
N MET A 59 4.36 -1.04 -12.72
CA MET A 59 3.43 -0.18 -12.00
C MET A 59 4.19 0.85 -11.17
N ALA A 60 5.18 0.45 -10.37
CA ALA A 60 6.03 1.38 -9.60
C ALA A 60 6.74 2.42 -10.47
N GLY A 61 7.23 2.02 -11.65
CA GLY A 61 7.84 2.91 -12.63
C GLY A 61 6.83 3.88 -13.25
N LEU A 62 5.60 3.42 -13.51
CA LEU A 62 4.48 4.28 -13.92
C LEU A 62 4.07 5.28 -12.82
N TRP A 63 4.41 4.99 -11.55
CA TRP A 63 4.18 5.86 -10.38
C TRP A 63 5.38 6.74 -9.98
N PHE A 64 6.58 6.49 -10.47
CA PHE A 64 7.75 7.34 -10.23
C PHE A 64 8.11 8.07 -11.53
N ASP A 65 7.50 9.23 -11.74
CA ASP A 65 8.03 10.16 -12.72
C ASP A 65 9.30 10.76 -12.11
N ALA A 66 10.46 10.35 -12.62
CA ALA A 66 11.68 11.11 -12.41
C ALA A 66 11.45 12.45 -13.09
N TYR A 67 11.07 13.46 -12.30
CA TYR A 67 10.89 14.85 -12.71
C TYR A 67 12.17 15.36 -13.40
N SER A 68 12.34 15.00 -14.65
CA SER A 68 13.51 15.34 -15.43
C SER A 68 13.26 16.72 -15.99
N LYS A 69 13.78 17.72 -15.27
CA LYS A 69 13.73 19.14 -15.61
C LYS A 69 14.28 19.44 -17.03
N TYR A 70 14.95 18.48 -17.67
CA TYR A 70 15.63 18.62 -18.96
C TYR A 70 14.83 18.15 -20.18
N THR A 71 13.70 17.45 -20.04
CA THR A 71 12.93 16.94 -21.19
C THR A 71 11.67 17.77 -21.46
N LYS A 72 11.86 19.03 -21.90
CA LYS A 72 10.75 19.90 -22.35
C LYS A 72 9.92 19.30 -23.50
N HIS A 73 10.48 18.33 -24.25
CA HIS A 73 9.84 17.75 -25.44
C HIS A 73 9.10 16.42 -25.21
N LEU A 74 9.29 15.77 -24.05
CA LEU A 74 8.62 14.50 -23.70
C LEU A 74 7.36 14.72 -22.85
N ARG A 75 6.64 15.82 -23.10
CA ARG A 75 5.50 16.27 -22.30
C ARG A 75 4.27 15.35 -22.36
N SER A 76 4.24 14.40 -23.28
CA SER A 76 3.03 13.65 -23.65
C SER A 76 2.87 12.29 -22.96
N PHE A 77 3.89 11.75 -22.29
CA PHE A 77 3.77 10.45 -21.60
C PHE A 77 3.50 10.63 -20.10
N ARG A 78 2.52 11.47 -19.76
CA ARG A 78 1.97 11.53 -18.39
C ARG A 78 0.98 10.38 -18.18
N PHE A 79 1.44 9.13 -18.19
CA PHE A 79 0.62 7.94 -17.87
C PHE A 79 0.40 7.76 -16.37
N PHE A 80 0.18 8.86 -15.68
CA PHE A 80 0.22 8.84 -14.23
C PHE A 80 -1.21 8.89 -13.73
N VAL A 81 -1.86 7.73 -13.59
CA VAL A 81 -3.28 7.66 -13.17
C VAL A 81 -3.51 8.45 -11.89
N GLY A 82 -2.56 8.46 -10.93
CA GLY A 82 -2.68 9.27 -9.71
C GLY A 82 -2.58 10.78 -9.95
N PHE A 83 -1.51 11.26 -10.58
CA PHE A 83 -1.35 12.67 -10.88
C PHE A 83 -2.41 13.17 -11.85
N VAL A 84 -2.75 12.41 -12.89
CA VAL A 84 -3.84 12.75 -13.80
C VAL A 84 -5.16 12.77 -13.07
N SER A 85 -5.50 11.79 -12.22
CA SER A 85 -6.83 11.76 -11.58
C SER A 85 -6.96 12.69 -10.36
N PHE A 86 -5.86 12.95 -9.66
CA PHE A 86 -5.83 13.72 -8.40
C PHE A 86 -5.13 15.08 -8.51
N SER A 87 -4.60 15.46 -9.68
CA SER A 87 -4.17 16.85 -9.89
C SER A 87 -5.36 17.78 -9.82
N ALA A 88 -5.24 18.81 -8.97
CA ALA A 88 -6.19 19.90 -8.91
C ALA A 88 -6.26 20.57 -10.29
N ASP A 89 -7.39 20.44 -10.95
CA ASP A 89 -7.74 21.22 -12.12
C ASP A 89 -8.07 22.67 -11.72
N GLU A 90 -8.07 23.59 -12.68
CA GLU A 90 -8.18 25.02 -12.40
C GLU A 90 -9.43 25.38 -11.59
N GLU A 91 -10.56 24.74 -11.86
CA GLU A 91 -11.77 25.00 -11.09
C GLU A 91 -11.65 24.50 -9.64
N SER A 92 -10.93 23.38 -9.38
CA SER A 92 -10.69 22.91 -8.02
C SER A 92 -9.79 23.88 -7.29
N LYS A 93 -8.76 24.39 -7.97
CA LYS A 93 -7.90 25.45 -7.44
C LYS A 93 -8.73 26.68 -7.07
N VAL A 94 -9.60 27.15 -7.96
CA VAL A 94 -10.46 28.32 -7.69
C VAL A 94 -11.31 28.12 -6.44
N ILE A 95 -11.88 26.92 -6.26
CA ILE A 95 -12.69 26.58 -5.08
C ILE A 95 -11.84 26.52 -3.81
N THR A 96 -10.64 25.93 -3.89
CA THR A 96 -9.78 25.74 -2.71
C THR A 96 -8.95 26.97 -2.38
N ARG A 97 -8.78 27.91 -3.31
CA ARG A 97 -7.92 29.09 -3.18
C ARG A 97 -8.30 29.99 -1.99
N PRO A 98 -9.57 30.26 -1.66
CA PRO A 98 -9.92 31.02 -0.45
C PRO A 98 -9.41 30.35 0.83
N LEU A 99 -9.55 29.03 0.92
CA LEU A 99 -9.00 28.23 2.01
C LEU A 99 -7.47 28.34 2.01
N MET A 100 -6.83 28.08 0.86
CA MET A 100 -5.37 28.09 0.70
C MET A 100 -4.72 29.45 0.96
N ARG A 101 -5.44 30.54 0.72
CA ARG A 101 -5.02 31.92 1.00
C ARG A 101 -5.21 32.33 2.46
N GLY A 102 -5.78 31.46 3.30
CA GLY A 102 -6.13 31.78 4.67
C GLY A 102 -7.24 32.83 4.79
N ARG A 103 -8.05 33.03 3.75
CA ARG A 103 -9.27 33.86 3.85
C ARG A 103 -10.32 33.15 4.69
N GLU A 104 -10.36 31.83 4.60
CA GLU A 104 -11.15 30.96 5.46
C GLU A 104 -10.24 30.32 6.50
N TRP A 105 -10.76 30.14 7.72
CA TRP A 105 -10.00 29.49 8.77
C TRP A 105 -9.74 28.03 8.39
N SER A 106 -8.48 27.65 8.38
CA SER A 106 -8.01 26.28 8.18
C SER A 106 -6.99 25.95 9.26
N PRO A 107 -6.98 24.71 9.79
CA PRO A 107 -5.91 24.27 10.67
C PRO A 107 -4.55 24.20 9.93
N VAL A 108 -4.56 24.19 8.59
CA VAL A 108 -3.38 24.23 7.73
C VAL A 108 -3.03 25.69 7.45
N VAL A 109 -1.76 26.05 7.65
CA VAL A 109 -1.23 27.38 7.29
C VAL A 109 -0.60 27.27 5.90
N HIS A 110 -0.95 28.19 5.02
CA HIS A 110 -0.54 28.18 3.61
C HIS A 110 -0.36 29.64 3.15
N THR A 111 0.57 29.83 2.22
CA THR A 111 0.87 31.11 1.55
C THR A 111 0.55 30.97 0.06
N ASP A 112 0.33 32.09 -0.64
CA ASP A 112 0.12 32.09 -2.10
C ASP A 112 1.26 31.37 -2.85
N GLU A 113 2.49 31.47 -2.33
CA GLU A 113 3.68 30.84 -2.90
C GLU A 113 3.72 29.31 -2.70
N THR A 114 2.98 28.80 -1.72
CA THR A 114 2.98 27.37 -1.35
C THR A 114 1.71 26.63 -1.76
N GLU A 115 0.70 27.31 -2.30
CA GLU A 115 -0.57 26.71 -2.77
C GLU A 115 -0.32 25.52 -3.72
N GLU A 116 0.60 25.69 -4.68
CA GLU A 116 0.91 24.66 -5.67
C GLU A 116 1.61 23.43 -5.05
N LEU A 117 2.15 23.54 -3.84
CA LEU A 117 2.81 22.43 -3.15
C LEU A 117 1.81 21.47 -2.50
N TYR A 118 0.52 21.81 -2.43
CA TYR A 118 -0.52 20.97 -1.84
C TYR A 118 -1.30 20.18 -2.88
N VAL A 119 -1.72 18.97 -2.52
CA VAL A 119 -2.68 18.20 -3.31
C VAL A 119 -4.02 18.16 -2.62
N VAL A 120 -5.02 18.69 -3.31
CA VAL A 120 -6.37 18.83 -2.78
C VAL A 120 -7.33 18.06 -3.68
N GLY A 121 -7.90 16.99 -3.13
CA GLY A 121 -8.97 16.25 -3.79
C GLY A 121 -10.30 16.96 -3.58
N THR A 122 -10.74 17.72 -4.59
CA THR A 122 -12.06 18.34 -4.58
C THR A 122 -13.04 17.40 -5.27
N TYR A 123 -14.04 16.91 -4.55
CA TYR A 123 -15.04 15.99 -5.10
C TYR A 123 -16.36 16.68 -5.45
N TRP A 124 -16.67 17.80 -4.77
CA TRP A 124 -17.91 18.57 -4.88
C TRP A 124 -17.61 20.07 -4.77
N ALA A 125 -18.45 20.90 -5.38
CA ALA A 125 -18.38 22.35 -5.30
C ALA A 125 -19.79 22.93 -5.07
N ASN A 126 -19.93 24.01 -4.30
CA ASN A 126 -21.22 24.71 -4.16
C ASN A 126 -22.36 23.85 -3.55
N GLY A 127 -22.06 23.06 -2.52
CA GLY A 127 -23.03 22.22 -1.79
C GLY A 127 -23.09 20.78 -2.28
N THR A 128 -24.05 20.01 -1.75
CA THR A 128 -24.26 18.61 -2.15
C THR A 128 -24.87 18.59 -3.55
N PHE A 129 -24.25 17.86 -4.49
CA PHE A 129 -24.74 17.57 -5.86
C PHE A 129 -24.57 18.61 -6.96
N ASN A 130 -24.19 19.85 -6.67
CA ASN A 130 -23.76 20.79 -7.71
C ASN A 130 -22.25 20.64 -7.95
N GLY A 131 -21.79 20.85 -9.20
CA GLY A 131 -20.35 20.86 -9.53
C GLY A 131 -19.61 19.54 -9.27
N ILE A 132 -20.16 18.40 -9.68
CA ILE A 132 -19.50 17.09 -9.55
C ILE A 132 -18.15 17.09 -10.28
N ARG A 133 -17.09 16.72 -9.56
CA ARG A 133 -15.72 16.66 -10.10
C ARG A 133 -15.42 15.26 -10.63
N TRP A 134 -15.97 14.94 -11.80
CA TRP A 134 -15.89 13.60 -12.43
C TRP A 134 -14.47 13.04 -12.53
N LYS A 135 -13.47 13.91 -12.71
CA LYS A 135 -12.05 13.54 -12.75
C LYS A 135 -11.58 12.87 -11.45
N CYS A 136 -11.79 13.53 -10.31
CA CYS A 136 -11.42 12.98 -9.00
C CYS A 136 -12.29 11.77 -8.64
N PHE A 137 -13.57 11.80 -9.01
CA PHE A 137 -14.48 10.68 -8.77
C PHE A 137 -14.10 9.42 -9.56
N GLY A 138 -13.72 9.57 -10.82
CA GLY A 138 -13.22 8.48 -11.66
C GLY A 138 -11.95 7.86 -11.06
N GLY A 139 -11.01 8.71 -10.62
CA GLY A 139 -9.80 8.25 -9.91
C GLY A 139 -10.10 7.46 -8.64
N ALA A 140 -10.99 7.98 -7.79
CA ALA A 140 -11.41 7.29 -6.56
C ALA A 140 -12.12 5.97 -6.85
N THR A 141 -13.00 5.93 -7.86
CA THR A 141 -13.72 4.72 -8.28
C THR A 141 -12.76 3.65 -8.77
N ILE A 142 -11.79 4.00 -9.62
CA ILE A 142 -10.75 3.09 -10.10
C ILE A 142 -9.95 2.53 -8.91
N LEU A 143 -9.57 3.38 -7.95
CA LEU A 143 -8.83 2.96 -6.76
C LEU A 143 -9.64 1.98 -5.91
N VAL A 144 -10.94 2.24 -5.69
CA VAL A 144 -11.84 1.31 -4.98
C VAL A 144 -11.94 -0.03 -5.70
N LEU A 145 -12.14 -0.03 -7.03
CA LEU A 145 -12.22 -1.27 -7.81
C LEU A 145 -10.94 -2.10 -7.72
N ILE A 146 -9.77 -1.45 -7.80
CA ILE A 146 -8.47 -2.10 -7.63
C ILE A 146 -8.36 -2.71 -6.23
N MET A 147 -8.70 -1.94 -5.18
CA MET A 147 -8.64 -2.41 -3.80
C MET A 147 -9.57 -3.60 -3.55
N VAL A 148 -10.83 -3.50 -3.96
CA VAL A 148 -11.82 -4.59 -3.84
C VAL A 148 -11.31 -5.85 -4.54
N THR A 149 -10.75 -5.71 -5.75
CA THR A 149 -10.21 -6.83 -6.51
C THR A 149 -9.05 -7.49 -5.77
N ILE A 150 -8.09 -6.70 -5.29
CA ILE A 150 -6.89 -7.22 -4.60
C ILE A 150 -7.27 -7.89 -3.28
N TYR A 151 -8.09 -7.24 -2.44
CA TYR A 151 -8.55 -7.82 -1.18
C TYR A 151 -9.41 -9.06 -1.41
N GLY A 152 -10.28 -9.06 -2.42
CA GLY A 152 -11.05 -10.23 -2.83
C GLY A 152 -10.15 -11.41 -3.21
N LYS A 153 -9.05 -11.16 -3.93
CA LYS A 153 -8.05 -12.19 -4.25
C LYS A 153 -7.30 -12.69 -3.01
N ILE A 154 -6.93 -11.82 -2.08
CA ILE A 154 -6.28 -12.21 -0.81
C ILE A 154 -7.21 -13.09 0.02
N ILE A 155 -8.47 -12.71 0.18
CA ILE A 155 -9.48 -13.48 0.92
C ILE A 155 -9.71 -14.84 0.26
N THR A 156 -9.94 -14.86 -1.06
CA THR A 156 -10.17 -16.11 -1.80
C THR A 156 -8.97 -17.06 -1.69
N SER A 157 -7.75 -16.53 -1.86
CA SER A 157 -6.52 -17.32 -1.73
C SER A 157 -6.36 -17.86 -0.31
N SER A 158 -6.69 -17.06 0.70
CA SER A 158 -6.66 -17.47 2.11
C SER A 158 -7.65 -18.59 2.38
N VAL A 159 -8.88 -18.51 1.85
CA VAL A 159 -9.89 -19.58 1.97
C VAL A 159 -9.41 -20.88 1.32
N ILE A 160 -8.81 -20.80 0.12
CA ILE A 160 -8.24 -21.97 -0.57
C ILE A 160 -7.14 -22.61 0.28
N ILE A 161 -6.21 -21.81 0.82
CA ILE A 161 -5.13 -22.31 1.68
C ILE A 161 -5.69 -22.99 2.93
N VAL A 162 -6.66 -22.37 3.60
CA VAL A 162 -7.28 -22.94 4.81
C VAL A 162 -7.99 -24.26 4.50
N ARG A 163 -8.74 -24.33 3.39
CA ARG A 163 -9.40 -25.57 2.95
C ARG A 163 -8.38 -26.67 2.63
N PHE A 164 -7.35 -26.34 1.84
CA PHE A 164 -6.28 -27.28 1.50
C PHE A 164 -5.60 -27.83 2.75
N LEU A 165 -5.26 -26.95 3.70
CA LEU A 165 -4.61 -27.36 4.94
C LEU A 165 -5.57 -28.14 5.86
N LYS A 166 -6.87 -27.83 5.91
CA LYS A 166 -7.83 -28.62 6.70
C LYS A 166 -7.91 -30.08 6.21
N THR A 167 -7.81 -30.29 4.90
CA THR A 167 -7.85 -31.63 4.30
C THR A 167 -6.52 -32.37 4.41
N ASN A 168 -5.37 -31.67 4.36
CA ASN A 168 -4.05 -32.29 4.25
C ASN A 168 -3.15 -32.17 5.49
N ALA A 169 -3.44 -31.27 6.43
CA ALA A 169 -2.54 -30.99 7.55
C ALA A 169 -2.78 -31.93 8.73
N LYS A 170 -1.84 -32.86 8.95
CA LYS A 170 -1.68 -33.59 10.22
C LYS A 170 -0.49 -33.10 11.07
N SER A 171 0.38 -32.23 10.54
CA SER A 171 1.62 -31.83 11.21
C SER A 171 1.51 -30.51 11.99
N VAL A 172 2.17 -30.45 13.15
CA VAL A 172 2.23 -29.27 14.05
C VAL A 172 2.76 -28.02 13.32
N SER A 173 3.70 -28.21 12.39
CA SER A 173 4.25 -27.12 11.56
C SER A 173 3.18 -26.46 10.68
N SER A 174 2.30 -27.26 10.07
CA SER A 174 1.21 -26.77 9.23
C SER A 174 0.17 -25.97 10.04
N ILE A 175 -0.14 -26.41 11.25
CA ILE A 175 -1.05 -25.70 12.17
C ILE A 175 -0.46 -24.34 12.57
N ARG A 176 0.84 -24.29 12.86
CA ARG A 176 1.53 -23.03 13.17
C ARG A 176 1.47 -22.06 11.98
N LEU A 177 1.68 -22.56 10.76
CA LEU A 177 1.58 -21.76 9.55
C LEU A 177 0.15 -21.22 9.35
N GLN A 178 -0.88 -22.03 9.57
CA GLN A 178 -2.29 -21.58 9.51
C GLN A 178 -2.56 -20.43 10.49
N ARG A 179 -2.11 -20.54 11.74
CA ARG A 179 -2.29 -19.47 12.73
C ARG A 179 -1.59 -18.18 12.31
N GLN A 180 -0.40 -18.27 11.71
CA GLN A 180 0.30 -17.09 11.19
C GLN A 180 -0.44 -16.45 10.01
N LEU A 181 -0.94 -17.26 9.08
CA LEU A 181 -1.74 -16.77 7.95
C LEU A 181 -3.03 -16.10 8.39
N PHE A 182 -3.75 -16.72 9.33
CA PHE A 182 -4.97 -16.15 9.88
C PHE A 182 -4.71 -14.83 10.60
N ARG A 183 -3.65 -14.77 11.43
CA ARG A 183 -3.25 -13.52 12.08
C ARG A 183 -2.89 -12.44 11.07
N CYS A 184 -2.16 -12.77 10.02
CA CYS A 184 -1.83 -11.84 8.94
C CYS A 184 -3.11 -11.34 8.25
N LEU A 185 -4.03 -12.23 7.88
CA LEU A 185 -5.30 -11.87 7.25
C LEU A 185 -6.15 -10.95 8.15
N VAL A 186 -6.34 -11.32 9.42
CA VAL A 186 -7.08 -10.49 10.38
C VAL A 186 -6.43 -9.12 10.51
N SER A 187 -5.09 -9.09 10.55
CA SER A 187 -4.36 -7.83 10.66
C SER A 187 -4.37 -7.00 9.38
N THR A 188 -4.67 -7.58 8.21
CA THR A 188 -4.92 -6.82 6.96
C THR A 188 -6.37 -6.32 6.83
N ILE A 189 -7.32 -6.94 7.54
CA ILE A 189 -8.72 -6.47 7.58
C ILE A 189 -8.86 -5.22 8.43
N PHE A 190 -8.11 -5.12 9.53
CA PHE A 190 -8.19 -3.96 10.41
C PHE A 190 -7.87 -2.63 9.68
N PRO A 191 -6.76 -2.52 8.94
CA PRO A 191 -6.43 -1.33 8.15
C PRO A 191 -7.48 -1.04 7.06
N MET A 192 -8.09 -2.09 6.48
CA MET A 192 -9.21 -1.94 5.55
C MET A 192 -10.43 -1.25 6.17
N LEU A 193 -10.80 -1.64 7.39
CA LEU A 193 -11.92 -1.06 8.12
C LEU A 193 -11.61 0.32 8.71
N THR A 194 -10.36 0.58 9.07
CA THR A 194 -9.97 1.79 9.81
C THR A 194 -9.42 2.91 8.93
N ALA A 195 -8.98 2.63 7.70
CA ALA A 195 -8.53 3.66 6.77
C ALA A 195 -9.33 3.69 5.46
N TYR A 196 -9.50 2.55 4.78
CA TYR A 196 -10.19 2.58 3.47
C TYR A 196 -11.68 2.80 3.58
N PHE A 197 -12.34 2.16 4.56
CA PHE A 197 -13.76 2.37 4.76
C PHE A 197 -14.07 3.83 5.11
N PRO A 198 -13.36 4.49 6.05
CA PRO A 198 -13.58 5.90 6.30
C PRO A 198 -13.23 6.78 5.09
N ALA A 199 -12.13 6.53 4.38
CA ALA A 199 -11.80 7.27 3.16
C ALA A 199 -12.90 7.15 2.09
N ALA A 200 -13.37 5.94 1.82
CA ALA A 200 -14.48 5.70 0.90
C ALA A 200 -15.74 6.41 1.39
N TYR A 201 -16.08 6.30 2.68
CA TYR A 201 -17.21 7.00 3.26
C TYR A 201 -17.09 8.52 3.06
N CYS A 202 -15.92 9.12 3.29
CA CYS A 202 -15.69 10.55 3.07
C CYS A 202 -15.95 10.99 1.62
N ILE A 203 -15.62 10.13 0.64
CA ILE A 203 -15.76 10.41 -0.78
C ILE A 203 -17.19 10.18 -1.28
N PHE A 204 -17.80 9.06 -0.88
CA PHE A 204 -19.07 8.58 -1.43
C PHE A 204 -20.30 8.94 -0.58
N ALA A 205 -20.18 9.18 0.73
CA ALA A 205 -21.31 9.57 1.58
C ALA A 205 -22.03 10.85 1.11
N PRO A 206 -21.33 11.88 0.59
CA PRO A 206 -22.00 13.05 0.02
C PRO A 206 -22.92 12.72 -1.16
N ILE A 207 -22.65 11.68 -1.95
CA ILE A 207 -23.51 11.21 -3.06
C ILE A 207 -24.85 10.69 -2.55
N LEU A 208 -24.87 10.19 -1.31
CA LEU A 208 -26.07 9.69 -0.68
C LEU A 208 -26.79 10.77 0.13
N GLY A 209 -26.32 12.03 0.07
CA GLY A 209 -26.88 13.15 0.82
C GLY A 209 -26.44 13.20 2.28
N PHE A 210 -25.47 12.39 2.69
CA PHE A 210 -24.95 12.40 4.06
C PHE A 210 -23.79 13.39 4.20
N SER A 211 -23.94 14.39 5.06
CA SER A 211 -22.85 15.28 5.49
C SER A 211 -22.57 15.06 6.98
N TRP A 212 -21.34 14.65 7.32
CA TRP A 212 -20.94 14.46 8.72
C TRP A 212 -19.69 15.31 9.01
N PRO A 213 -19.77 16.40 9.79
CA PRO A 213 -18.64 17.33 9.99
C PRO A 213 -17.29 16.71 10.43
N PRO A 214 -17.25 15.64 11.27
CA PRO A 214 -16.01 14.96 11.64
C PRO A 214 -15.26 14.28 10.48
N ILE A 215 -15.90 14.11 9.30
CA ILE A 215 -15.28 13.59 8.08
C ILE A 215 -14.00 14.34 7.72
N SER A 216 -13.91 15.64 8.03
CA SER A 216 -12.74 16.48 7.74
C SER A 216 -11.45 16.03 8.44
N ILE A 217 -11.54 15.34 9.59
CA ILE A 217 -10.37 14.88 10.37
C ILE A 217 -9.89 13.50 9.87
N MET A 218 -10.79 12.73 9.25
CA MET A 218 -10.58 11.34 8.88
C MET A 218 -9.44 11.07 7.87
N PRO A 219 -9.16 11.95 6.89
CA PRO A 219 -8.04 11.78 5.97
C PRO A 219 -6.68 11.66 6.67
N ASN A 220 -6.47 12.33 7.81
CA ASN A 220 -5.22 12.26 8.55
C ASN A 220 -4.95 10.84 9.08
N PHE A 221 -5.99 10.13 9.53
CA PHE A 221 -5.87 8.72 9.94
C PHE A 221 -5.61 7.80 8.75
N CYS A 222 -6.16 8.12 7.58
CA CYS A 222 -5.95 7.36 6.35
C CYS A 222 -4.48 7.43 5.88
N VAL A 223 -3.82 8.58 6.05
CA VAL A 223 -2.41 8.76 5.68
C VAL A 223 -1.45 7.96 6.57
N MET A 224 -1.83 7.67 7.82
CA MET A 224 -1.03 6.84 8.74
C MET A 224 -1.09 5.35 8.39
N HIS A 225 -2.02 4.93 7.53
CA HIS A 225 -2.26 3.52 7.24
C HIS A 225 -1.02 2.73 6.76
N PRO A 226 -0.20 3.22 5.80
CA PRO A 226 1.03 2.50 5.40
C PRO A 226 1.96 2.16 6.54
N VAL A 227 2.03 3.05 7.54
CA VAL A 227 2.86 2.84 8.72
C VAL A 227 2.30 1.68 9.54
N PHE A 228 0.98 1.64 9.73
CA PHE A 228 0.32 0.54 10.42
C PHE A 228 0.38 -0.78 9.64
N ASP A 229 0.23 -0.76 8.32
CA ASP A 229 0.37 -1.95 7.46
C ASP A 229 1.78 -2.54 7.56
N GLY A 230 2.80 -1.69 7.43
CA GLY A 230 4.20 -2.09 7.61
C GLY A 230 4.48 -2.63 9.01
N ALA A 231 4.00 -1.94 10.05
CA ALA A 231 4.16 -2.35 11.44
C ALA A 231 3.46 -3.69 11.72
N VAL A 232 2.24 -3.89 11.22
CA VAL A 232 1.49 -5.14 11.33
C VAL A 232 2.27 -6.30 10.73
N VAL A 233 2.78 -6.15 9.50
CA VAL A 233 3.57 -7.20 8.85
C VAL A 233 4.83 -7.51 9.66
N LEU A 234 5.53 -6.48 10.12
CA LEU A 234 6.77 -6.59 10.88
C LEU A 234 6.56 -7.25 12.26
N LEU A 235 5.43 -6.98 12.92
CA LEU A 235 5.07 -7.55 14.23
C LEU A 235 4.49 -8.97 14.13
N THR A 236 3.73 -9.28 13.07
CA THR A 236 3.05 -10.57 12.92
C THR A 236 3.96 -11.66 12.33
N VAL A 237 4.87 -11.30 11.42
CA VAL A 237 5.76 -12.25 10.76
C VAL A 237 7.03 -12.46 11.59
N THR A 238 6.98 -13.46 12.48
CA THR A 238 8.04 -13.74 13.46
C THR A 238 9.41 -13.98 12.83
N GLU A 239 9.45 -14.63 11.66
CA GLU A 239 10.71 -14.86 10.94
C GLU A 239 11.27 -13.58 10.32
N TYR A 240 10.41 -12.67 9.83
CA TYR A 240 10.84 -11.35 9.36
C TYR A 240 11.45 -10.55 10.51
N LYS A 241 10.80 -10.54 11.68
CA LYS A 241 11.31 -9.91 12.90
C LYS A 241 12.69 -10.47 13.29
N LYS A 242 12.86 -11.80 13.28
CA LYS A 242 14.15 -12.43 13.59
C LYS A 242 15.23 -12.05 12.58
N SER A 243 14.92 -12.05 11.29
CA SER A 243 15.85 -11.65 10.23
C SER A 243 16.25 -10.18 10.37
N LEU A 244 15.31 -9.29 10.65
CA LEU A 244 15.57 -7.88 10.88
C LEU A 244 16.43 -7.66 12.13
N ILE A 245 16.12 -8.32 13.24
CA ILE A 245 16.92 -8.25 14.48
C ILE A 245 18.33 -8.79 14.23
N ARG A 246 18.50 -9.88 13.47
CA ARG A 246 19.82 -10.38 13.07
C ARG A 246 20.56 -9.37 12.20
N LEU A 247 19.88 -8.73 11.24
CA LEU A 247 20.50 -7.72 10.40
C LEU A 247 20.96 -6.49 11.22
N LEU A 248 20.12 -6.03 12.15
CA LEU A 248 20.39 -4.86 13.00
C LEU A 248 21.42 -5.13 14.11
N LEU A 249 21.33 -6.28 14.78
CA LEU A 249 22.22 -6.64 15.90
C LEU A 249 23.49 -7.39 15.47
N CYS A 250 23.47 -8.09 14.33
CA CYS A 250 24.60 -8.89 13.83
C CYS A 250 25.24 -8.32 12.56
N GLY A 251 24.82 -7.14 12.08
CA GLY A 251 25.40 -6.44 10.93
C GLY A 251 26.89 -6.08 11.06
N GLY A 252 27.55 -6.44 12.16
CA GLY A 252 29.00 -6.26 12.37
C GLY A 252 29.83 -7.52 12.59
N ARG A 253 29.25 -8.74 12.64
CA ARG A 253 30.05 -9.96 12.89
C ARG A 253 29.62 -11.15 12.00
N GLY A 254 30.33 -11.29 10.88
CA GLY A 254 30.73 -12.60 10.35
C GLY A 254 29.72 -13.34 9.46
N ILE A 255 29.59 -12.91 8.20
CA ILE A 255 29.32 -13.84 7.09
C ILE A 255 30.62 -14.61 6.83
N GLN A 256 30.94 -15.61 7.66
CA GLN A 256 32.11 -16.47 7.38
C GLN A 256 31.96 -17.95 7.80
N SER A 257 30.82 -18.40 8.35
CA SER A 257 30.73 -19.78 8.86
C SER A 257 29.52 -20.59 8.39
N LEU A 258 29.00 -20.36 7.19
CA LEU A 258 27.97 -21.24 6.61
C LEU A 258 28.45 -21.96 5.35
N ASN A 259 29.62 -22.58 5.43
CA ASN A 259 30.14 -23.55 4.45
C ASN A 259 30.98 -24.63 5.17
N THR A 260 30.49 -25.18 6.28
CA THR A 260 31.04 -26.42 6.82
C THR A 260 30.04 -27.54 6.51
N PRO A 261 30.26 -28.34 5.44
CA PRO A 261 29.52 -29.57 5.26
C PRO A 261 29.94 -30.52 6.37
N THR A 262 29.05 -30.78 7.32
CA THR A 262 29.20 -31.89 8.27
C THR A 262 29.06 -33.20 7.52
N SER A 263 30.15 -33.66 6.93
CA SER A 263 30.36 -35.05 6.56
C SER A 263 30.60 -35.85 7.85
N SER A 264 29.53 -36.28 8.52
CA SER A 264 29.60 -37.38 9.49
C SER A 264 28.91 -38.60 8.88
N LEU A 265 29.62 -39.25 7.97
CA LEU A 265 29.47 -40.66 7.65
C LEU A 265 29.81 -41.46 8.91
N SER A 266 28.78 -41.73 9.72
CA SER A 266 28.80 -42.71 10.79
C SER A 266 28.80 -44.11 10.16
N ASN A 267 30.01 -44.62 9.86
CA ASN A 267 30.23 -46.05 9.66
C ASN A 267 30.24 -46.73 11.03
N GLY A 268 29.06 -47.20 11.45
CA GLY A 268 28.86 -48.02 12.64
C GLY A 268 28.42 -49.43 12.26
N SER A 269 29.27 -50.17 11.54
CA SER A 269 29.11 -51.61 11.37
C SER A 269 29.51 -52.30 12.67
N ARG A 270 28.51 -52.67 13.48
CA ARG A 270 28.69 -53.46 14.70
C ARG A 270 28.36 -54.91 14.38
N ASN A 271 29.38 -55.77 14.50
CA ASN A 271 29.26 -57.22 14.48
C ASN A 271 28.13 -57.72 15.39
N ARG A 272 27.21 -58.51 14.84
CA ARG A 272 26.82 -59.85 15.32
C ARG A 272 25.85 -60.51 14.36
#